data_AF-A0A453KHZ4-F1
#
_entry.id   AF-A0A453KHZ4-F1
#
_cell.length_a   1.000
_cell.length_b   1.000
_cell.length_c   1.000
_cell.angle_alpha   90.00
_cell.angle_beta   90.00
_cell.angle_gamma   90.00
#
_symmetry.space_group_name_H-M   'P 1'
#
loop_
_entity.id
_entity.type
_entity.pdbx_description
1 polymer ?
#
loop_
_entity_poly.entity_id
_entity_poly.type
_entity_poly.pdbx_seq_one_letter_code
_entity_poly.pdbx_strand_id
1 'polypeptide(L)'
;AGNSSPLTLHGCDLKLLSIKINGTELKSDKYTVDPRHLTILTPPAGVFNMEIVTEIYPQLNTSLEGLYRSTGNFCTQCEAEGFRKITYFQDRPDVMAKYTCRIEGDKTLYPVLLSNGNLIEQGDLEGGKHYALWEDPFKKPCYLFALVAGQLECREDSFVTCSGRKVTLRIWTPAQDLPKTSHAMYSLKEAMKWDEEVFGLEYDLDLFNIVVVPDFNMGAMENKSLNVFQSRLVLASPEAATDGDYAAILGVIGHEYFHNWTGNRVTCRDWFQLTLKEGLTVFRDQEFSSDLGCRTVKRIADVSKLRSYQFPQDAGPMAHPIRPLSYIK
;
A
#
# COMPACT_ATOMS: atom_id res chain seq x y z
N ALA A 1 -5.22 -37.43 19.30
CA ALA A 1 -5.41 -36.00 19.00
C ALA A 1 -4.22 -35.57 18.14
N GLY A 2 -4.45 -35.14 16.90
CA GLY A 2 -3.34 -34.69 16.05
C GLY A 2 -2.71 -33.45 16.69
N ASN A 3 -1.40 -33.47 16.94
CA ASN A 3 -0.69 -32.30 17.43
C ASN A 3 -0.82 -31.18 16.40
N SER A 4 -1.61 -30.15 16.71
CA SER A 4 -1.56 -28.91 15.94
C SER A 4 -0.20 -28.27 16.17
N SER A 5 0.50 -27.91 15.08
CA SER A 5 1.72 -27.12 15.19
C SER A 5 1.40 -25.75 15.81
N PRO A 6 2.30 -25.18 16.61
CA PRO A 6 2.12 -23.83 17.14
C PRO A 6 1.86 -22.81 16.03
N LEU A 7 1.00 -21.83 16.30
CA LEU A 7 0.78 -20.70 15.39
C LEU A 7 1.65 -19.53 15.85
N THR A 8 2.64 -19.17 15.04
CA THR A 8 3.49 -18.00 15.30
C THR A 8 3.06 -16.83 14.43
N LEU A 9 2.79 -15.70 15.08
CA LEU A 9 2.43 -14.43 14.48
C LEU A 9 3.55 -13.42 14.74
N HIS A 10 3.91 -12.62 13.74
CA HIS A 10 4.88 -11.54 13.88
C HIS A 10 4.21 -10.32 14.51
N GLY A 11 4.90 -9.67 15.45
CA GLY A 11 4.46 -8.41 16.04
C GLY A 11 5.65 -7.67 16.64
N CYS A 12 5.72 -6.35 16.46
CA CYS A 12 6.84 -5.52 16.93
C CYS A 12 6.29 -4.21 17.51
N ASP A 13 6.80 -3.82 18.68
CA ASP A 13 6.39 -2.59 19.39
C ASP A 13 4.87 -2.52 19.68
N LEU A 14 4.27 -3.68 19.98
CA LEU A 14 2.85 -3.82 20.30
C LEU A 14 2.64 -4.07 21.79
N LYS A 15 1.64 -3.42 22.37
CA LYS A 15 1.09 -3.82 23.68
C LYS A 15 -0.11 -4.72 23.47
N LEU A 16 0.03 -6.01 23.78
CA LEU A 16 -1.07 -6.97 23.72
C LEU A 16 -2.06 -6.72 24.87
N LEU A 17 -3.34 -6.51 24.53
CA LEU A 17 -4.41 -6.30 25.51
C LEU A 17 -5.24 -7.56 25.75
N SER A 18 -5.64 -8.27 24.69
CA SER A 18 -6.37 -9.54 24.81
C SER A 18 -6.25 -10.41 23.58
N ILE A 19 -6.47 -11.72 23.75
CA ILE A 19 -6.60 -12.71 22.69
C ILE A 19 -7.86 -13.52 22.97
N LYS A 20 -8.70 -13.70 21.96
CA LYS A 20 -9.81 -14.66 22.00
C LYS A 20 -9.69 -15.65 20.85
N ILE A 21 -10.06 -16.90 21.13
CA ILE A 21 -10.23 -17.93 20.12
C ILE A 21 -11.68 -18.42 20.20
N ASN A 22 -12.41 -18.32 19.08
CA ASN A 22 -13.83 -18.67 19.00
C ASN A 22 -14.66 -17.97 20.10
N GLY A 23 -14.42 -16.67 20.31
CA GLY A 23 -15.10 -15.86 21.33
C GLY A 23 -14.68 -16.11 22.78
N THR A 24 -13.83 -17.12 23.04
CA THR A 24 -13.35 -17.44 24.39
C THR A 24 -11.98 -16.82 24.62
N GLU A 25 -11.82 -16.11 25.74
CA GLU A 25 -10.53 -15.52 26.11
C GLU A 25 -9.46 -16.59 26.35
N LEU A 26 -8.30 -16.38 25.73
CA LEU A 26 -7.19 -17.30 25.79
C LEU A 26 -6.36 -17.03 27.05
N LYS A 27 -6.20 -18.05 27.89
CA LYS A 27 -5.39 -17.96 29.12
C LYS A 27 -3.91 -17.82 28.80
N SER A 28 -3.16 -17.14 29.67
CA SER A 28 -1.73 -16.86 29.50
C SER A 28 -0.84 -18.11 29.45
N ASP A 29 -1.30 -19.27 29.94
CA ASP A 29 -0.59 -20.55 29.82
C ASP A 29 -0.68 -21.18 28.41
N LYS A 30 -1.48 -20.59 27.50
CA LYS A 30 -1.72 -21.12 26.15
C LYS A 30 -0.96 -20.39 25.05
N TYR A 31 -0.28 -19.29 25.38
CA TYR A 31 0.51 -18.52 24.42
C TYR A 31 1.78 -17.97 25.05
N THR A 32 2.76 -17.65 24.21
CA THR A 32 3.97 -16.92 24.60
C THR A 32 4.08 -15.65 23.78
N VAL A 33 4.63 -14.60 24.39
CA VAL A 33 4.92 -13.33 23.72
C VAL A 33 6.39 -13.03 23.91
N ASP A 34 7.10 -12.80 22.82
CA ASP A 34 8.45 -12.26 22.79
C ASP A 34 8.45 -10.91 22.03
N PRO A 35 9.57 -10.17 21.99
CA PRO A 35 9.61 -8.85 21.35
C PRO A 35 9.24 -8.82 19.86
N ARG A 36 9.24 -9.97 19.17
CA ARG A 36 8.98 -10.11 17.74
C ARG A 36 7.81 -11.03 17.40
N HIS A 37 7.33 -11.84 18.35
CA HIS A 37 6.32 -12.85 18.07
C HIS A 37 5.30 -13.04 19.19
N LEU A 38 4.08 -13.37 18.76
CA LEU A 38 3.06 -14.03 19.57
C LEU A 38 2.93 -15.46 19.07
N THR A 39 3.12 -16.45 19.95
CA THR A 39 2.99 -17.87 19.60
C THR A 39 1.87 -18.52 20.39
N ILE A 40 0.89 -19.08 19.70
CA ILE A 40 -0.17 -19.91 20.28
C ILE A 40 0.34 -21.34 20.33
N LEU A 41 0.47 -21.90 21.53
CA LEU A 41 1.17 -23.18 21.73
C LEU A 41 0.38 -24.38 21.19
N THR A 42 -0.94 -24.35 21.34
CA THR A 42 -1.86 -25.43 20.95
C THR A 42 -3.13 -24.85 20.31
N PRO A 43 -3.05 -24.30 19.08
CA PRO A 43 -4.23 -23.76 18.42
C PRO A 43 -5.26 -24.86 18.14
N PRO A 44 -6.58 -24.54 18.06
CA PRO A 44 -7.60 -25.52 17.68
C PRO A 44 -7.26 -26.19 16.34
N ALA A 45 -7.62 -27.46 16.20
CA ALA A 45 -7.52 -28.15 14.92
C ALA A 45 -8.59 -27.61 13.95
N GLY A 46 -8.19 -27.37 12.69
CA GLY A 46 -9.10 -26.89 11.64
C GLY A 46 -9.28 -25.36 11.64
N VAL A 47 -10.45 -24.91 11.20
CA VAL A 47 -10.79 -23.48 11.09
C VAL A 47 -11.24 -22.94 12.44
N PHE A 48 -10.71 -21.79 12.85
CA PHE A 48 -11.11 -21.07 14.05
C PHE A 48 -11.06 -19.56 13.81
N ASN A 49 -11.81 -18.82 14.61
CA ASN A 49 -11.76 -17.36 14.65
C ASN A 49 -10.80 -16.92 15.74
N MET A 50 -9.96 -15.95 15.42
CA MET A 50 -9.02 -15.34 16.36
C MET A 50 -9.27 -13.84 16.40
N GLU A 51 -9.41 -13.31 17.61
CA GLU A 51 -9.51 -11.88 17.87
C GLU A 51 -8.29 -11.48 18.69
N ILE A 52 -7.58 -10.43 18.25
CA ILE A 52 -6.43 -9.88 18.96
C ILE A 52 -6.68 -8.38 19.13
N VAL A 53 -6.55 -7.90 20.35
CA VAL A 53 -6.63 -6.48 20.66
C VAL A 53 -5.24 -6.00 21.04
N THR A 54 -4.70 -5.04 20.29
CA THR A 54 -3.40 -4.41 20.52
C THR A 54 -3.54 -2.91 20.71
N GLU A 55 -2.65 -2.33 21.51
CA GLU A 55 -2.46 -0.89 21.63
C GLU A 55 -1.10 -0.52 21.03
N ILE A 56 -1.08 0.56 20.24
CA ILE A 56 0.10 1.13 19.57
C ILE A 56 0.11 2.66 19.72
N TYR A 57 1.26 3.28 19.49
CA TYR A 57 1.45 4.74 19.60
C TYR A 57 1.99 5.36 18.29
N PRO A 58 1.16 5.49 17.23
CA PRO A 58 1.62 5.95 15.91
C PRO A 58 2.23 7.35 15.89
N GLN A 59 1.83 8.21 16.84
CA GLN A 59 2.37 9.55 17.03
C GLN A 59 3.84 9.56 17.52
N LEU A 60 4.34 8.42 18.02
CA LEU A 60 5.73 8.26 18.45
C LEU A 60 6.55 7.46 17.42
N ASN A 61 5.93 6.97 16.35
CA ASN A 61 6.60 6.14 15.35
C ASN A 61 7.39 6.98 14.35
N THR A 62 8.70 7.08 14.57
CA THR A 62 9.64 7.80 13.69
C THR A 62 10.23 6.93 12.58
N SER A 63 9.91 5.63 12.54
CA SER A 63 10.43 4.72 11.51
C SER A 63 9.73 4.86 10.16
N LEU A 64 8.54 5.46 10.14
CA LEU A 64 7.64 5.55 8.99
C LEU A 64 7.29 4.18 8.37
N GLU A 65 7.20 3.15 9.22
CA GLU A 65 6.75 1.79 8.90
C GLU A 65 5.61 1.40 9.84
N GLY A 66 4.63 0.62 9.36
CA GLY A 66 3.39 0.37 10.08
C GLY A 66 2.48 1.61 10.03
N LEU A 67 1.73 1.86 11.10
CA LEU A 67 0.93 3.08 11.24
C LEU A 67 1.77 4.19 11.90
N TYR A 68 1.79 5.38 11.30
CA TYR A 68 2.54 6.52 11.80
C TYR A 68 1.84 7.85 11.47
N ARG A 69 2.39 8.95 12.00
CA ARG A 69 1.86 10.30 11.77
C ARG A 69 2.78 11.12 10.87
N SER A 70 2.23 11.66 9.77
CA SER A 70 2.90 12.61 8.87
C SER A 70 2.12 13.93 8.84
N THR A 71 2.80 15.02 9.19
CA THR A 71 2.24 16.40 9.15
C THR A 71 0.81 16.49 9.74
N GLY A 72 0.57 15.85 10.88
CA GLY A 72 -0.72 15.88 11.57
C GLY A 72 -1.69 14.76 11.20
N ASN A 73 -1.57 14.16 10.02
CA ASN A 73 -2.39 13.06 9.50
C ASN A 73 -1.79 11.69 9.83
N PHE A 74 -2.62 10.65 9.87
CA PHE A 74 -2.17 9.26 9.98
C PHE A 74 -2.12 8.60 8.60
N CYS A 75 -1.08 7.81 8.39
CA CYS A 75 -0.92 6.99 7.19
C CYS A 75 -0.12 5.72 7.52
N THR A 76 -0.13 4.76 6.60
CA THR A 76 0.56 3.49 6.77
C THR A 76 1.58 3.23 5.67
N GLN A 77 2.67 2.54 6.04
CA GLN A 77 3.57 1.87 5.09
C GLN A 77 3.79 0.43 5.56
N CYS A 78 3.29 -0.54 4.80
CA CYS A 78 3.32 -1.95 5.22
C CYS A 78 4.33 -2.82 4.46
N GLU A 79 4.80 -2.40 3.27
CA GLU A 79 5.89 -3.10 2.58
C GLU A 79 7.26 -2.75 3.21
N ALA A 80 8.14 -3.72 3.47
CA ALA A 80 7.98 -5.18 3.26
C ALA A 80 7.37 -5.91 4.46
N GLU A 81 7.58 -5.41 5.67
CA GLU A 81 7.26 -6.11 6.91
C GLU A 81 6.71 -5.13 7.96
N GLY A 82 5.94 -4.12 7.53
CA GLY A 82 5.42 -3.05 8.39
C GLY A 82 4.10 -3.38 9.07
N PHE A 83 3.30 -4.32 8.53
CA PHE A 83 1.98 -4.64 9.09
C PHE A 83 2.08 -5.25 10.51
N ARG A 84 3.17 -5.97 10.81
CA ARG A 84 3.47 -6.46 12.18
C ARG A 84 3.70 -5.35 13.22
N LYS A 85 3.85 -4.08 12.82
CA LYS A 85 3.88 -2.92 13.73
C LYS A 85 2.48 -2.35 14.01
N ILE A 86 1.43 -2.97 13.46
CA ILE A 86 0.02 -2.58 13.68
C ILE A 86 -0.67 -3.61 14.57
N THR A 87 -0.55 -4.89 14.22
CA THR A 87 -1.10 -6.02 14.99
C THR A 87 -0.29 -7.29 14.78
N TYR A 88 -0.55 -8.32 15.60
CA TYR A 88 0.05 -9.63 15.40
C TYR A 88 -0.53 -10.32 14.18
N PHE A 89 0.32 -10.67 13.20
CA PHE A 89 -0.14 -11.27 11.95
C PHE A 89 0.90 -12.23 11.35
N GLN A 90 0.47 -13.11 10.44
CA GLN A 90 1.40 -13.85 9.59
C GLN A 90 1.93 -12.93 8.48
N ASP A 91 2.79 -11.99 8.86
CA ASP A 91 3.31 -10.92 8.00
C ASP A 91 4.33 -11.42 6.96
N ARG A 92 3.81 -12.14 5.96
CA ARG A 92 4.52 -12.77 4.84
C ARG A 92 3.60 -12.78 3.59
N PRO A 93 4.14 -12.56 2.38
CA PRO A 93 3.32 -12.21 1.21
C PRO A 93 2.56 -13.39 0.56
N ASP A 94 2.89 -14.64 0.88
CA ASP A 94 2.11 -15.82 0.49
C ASP A 94 0.85 -16.06 1.35
N VAL A 95 0.68 -15.32 2.45
CA VAL A 95 -0.56 -15.34 3.25
C VAL A 95 -1.47 -14.22 2.78
N MET A 96 -2.50 -14.58 2.01
CA MET A 96 -3.47 -13.63 1.47
C MET A 96 -4.84 -13.78 2.15
N ALA A 97 -5.38 -12.66 2.62
CA ALA A 97 -6.68 -12.58 3.29
C ALA A 97 -7.59 -11.54 2.62
N LYS A 98 -8.91 -11.68 2.80
CA LYS A 98 -9.85 -10.59 2.54
C LYS A 98 -9.86 -9.65 3.74
N TYR A 99 -9.98 -8.36 3.51
CA TYR A 99 -9.91 -7.35 4.58
C TYR A 99 -11.19 -6.53 4.63
N THR A 100 -11.75 -6.46 5.82
CA THR A 100 -12.76 -5.48 6.19
C THR A 100 -12.15 -4.59 7.27
N CYS A 101 -12.09 -3.28 7.03
CA CYS A 101 -11.42 -2.32 7.90
C CYS A 101 -12.42 -1.27 8.39
N ARG A 102 -12.68 -1.26 9.70
CA ARG A 102 -13.42 -0.18 10.36
C ARG A 102 -12.43 0.79 10.98
N ILE A 103 -12.58 2.07 10.65
CA ILE A 103 -11.79 3.16 11.22
C ILE A 103 -12.73 4.05 12.00
N GLU A 104 -12.35 4.40 13.22
CA GLU A 104 -13.07 5.36 14.05
C GLU A 104 -12.11 6.47 14.48
N GLY A 105 -12.56 7.71 14.40
CA GLY A 105 -11.72 8.88 14.67
C GLY A 105 -12.52 10.09 15.14
N ASP A 106 -11.82 11.08 15.68
CA ASP A 106 -12.41 12.40 15.94
C ASP A 106 -12.77 13.06 14.60
N LYS A 107 -14.05 13.43 14.42
CA LYS A 107 -14.57 13.94 13.14
C LYS A 107 -13.99 15.32 12.79
N THR A 108 -13.60 16.10 13.81
CA THR A 108 -13.05 17.44 13.61
C THR A 108 -11.57 17.36 13.22
N LEU A 109 -10.81 16.46 13.82
CA LEU A 109 -9.38 16.30 13.54
C LEU A 109 -9.12 15.45 12.30
N TYR A 110 -9.97 14.46 12.02
CA TYR A 110 -9.77 13.45 10.97
C TYR A 110 -11.05 13.23 10.15
N PRO A 111 -11.60 14.26 9.48
CA PRO A 111 -12.87 14.12 8.75
C PRO A 111 -12.83 13.15 7.56
N VAL A 112 -11.63 12.77 7.10
CA VAL A 112 -11.43 11.78 6.03
C VAL A 112 -10.80 10.52 6.62
N LEU A 113 -11.48 9.38 6.48
CA LEU A 113 -11.03 8.05 6.91
C LEU A 113 -11.04 7.08 5.72
N LEU A 114 -9.88 6.61 5.28
CA LEU A 114 -9.72 5.78 4.07
C LEU A 114 -9.03 4.46 4.40
N SER A 115 -9.47 3.40 3.74
CA SER A 115 -8.75 2.11 3.65
C SER A 115 -8.95 1.49 2.26
N ASN A 116 -8.42 0.29 2.05
CA ASN A 116 -8.54 -0.46 0.80
C ASN A 116 -9.99 -0.84 0.49
N GLY A 117 -10.30 -1.03 -0.79
CA GLY A 117 -11.58 -1.48 -1.30
C GLY A 117 -12.63 -0.38 -1.42
N ASN A 118 -13.88 -0.75 -1.16
CA ASN A 118 -15.05 0.11 -1.28
C ASN A 118 -15.56 0.56 0.10
N LEU A 119 -16.07 1.79 0.19
CA LEU A 119 -16.75 2.28 1.38
C LEU A 119 -18.14 1.62 1.46
N ILE A 120 -18.36 0.84 2.52
CA ILE A 120 -19.59 0.09 2.76
C ILE A 120 -20.55 0.86 3.68
N GLU A 121 -20.02 1.48 4.72
CA GLU A 121 -20.80 2.17 5.74
C GLU A 121 -20.00 3.34 6.31
N GLN A 122 -20.66 4.45 6.64
CA GLN A 122 -20.08 5.53 7.41
C GLN A 122 -21.15 6.19 8.26
N GLY A 123 -20.75 6.79 9.38
CA GLY A 123 -21.71 7.47 10.26
C GLY A 123 -21.06 8.18 11.43
N ASP A 124 -21.89 8.96 12.12
CA ASP A 124 -21.49 9.67 13.33
C ASP A 124 -21.55 8.76 14.56
N LEU A 125 -20.66 9.01 15.51
CA LEU A 125 -20.59 8.36 16.82
C LEU A 125 -20.71 9.40 17.93
N GLU A 126 -21.03 8.94 19.13
CA GLU A 126 -21.06 9.81 20.31
C GLU A 126 -19.68 10.44 20.58
N GLY A 127 -19.69 11.62 21.23
CA GLY A 127 -18.46 12.30 21.61
C GLY A 127 -17.69 12.96 20.47
N GLY A 128 -18.38 13.35 19.38
CA GLY A 128 -17.76 14.07 18.25
C GLY A 128 -16.91 13.19 17.33
N LYS A 129 -17.06 11.87 17.43
CA LYS A 129 -16.38 10.90 16.57
C LYS A 129 -17.25 10.51 15.38
N HIS A 130 -16.63 9.84 14.42
CA HIS A 130 -17.31 9.18 13.32
C HIS A 130 -16.56 7.92 12.92
N TYR A 131 -17.14 7.14 12.02
CA TYR A 131 -16.50 5.95 11.48
C TYR A 131 -16.68 5.80 9.98
N ALA A 132 -15.79 5.01 9.38
CA ALA A 132 -15.91 4.49 8.03
C ALA A 132 -15.57 3.00 8.03
N LEU A 133 -16.39 2.20 7.36
CA LEU A 133 -16.23 0.77 7.15
C LEU A 133 -15.91 0.50 5.68
N TRP A 134 -14.75 -0.08 5.45
CA TRP A 134 -14.22 -0.39 4.13
C TRP A 134 -14.12 -1.91 3.94
N GLU A 135 -14.42 -2.39 2.73
CA GLU A 135 -14.26 -3.79 2.36
C GLU A 135 -13.53 -3.93 1.04
N ASP A 136 -12.44 -4.70 1.05
CA ASP A 136 -11.75 -5.15 -0.15
C ASP A 136 -12.12 -6.63 -0.43
N PRO A 137 -12.84 -6.91 -1.54
CA PRO A 137 -13.30 -8.25 -1.85
C PRO A 137 -12.17 -9.18 -2.30
N PHE A 138 -11.00 -8.66 -2.67
CA PHE A 138 -9.87 -9.44 -3.15
C PHE A 138 -9.00 -9.92 -1.99
N LYS A 139 -8.51 -11.16 -2.12
CA LYS A 139 -7.46 -11.65 -1.22
C LYS A 139 -6.18 -10.90 -1.54
N LYS A 140 -5.55 -10.30 -0.52
CA LYS A 140 -4.26 -9.62 -0.64
C LYS A 140 -3.35 -9.98 0.53
N PRO A 141 -2.02 -9.96 0.34
CA PRO A 141 -1.09 -9.95 1.46
C PRO A 141 -1.16 -8.65 2.27
N CYS A 142 -0.76 -8.73 3.54
CA CYS A 142 -0.83 -7.60 4.47
C CYS A 142 0.06 -6.41 4.12
N TYR A 143 1.11 -6.60 3.32
CA TYR A 143 1.95 -5.48 2.86
C TYR A 143 1.19 -4.48 1.98
N LEU A 144 0.07 -4.91 1.37
CA LEU A 144 -0.82 -4.07 0.56
C LEU A 144 -1.94 -3.41 1.36
N PHE A 145 -1.97 -3.61 2.69
CA PHE A 145 -2.89 -2.90 3.56
C PHE A 145 -2.56 -1.41 3.58
N ALA A 146 -3.58 -0.57 3.54
CA ALA A 146 -3.45 0.87 3.78
C ALA A 146 -4.56 1.42 4.69
N LEU A 147 -4.18 2.40 5.51
CA LEU A 147 -5.07 3.24 6.28
C LEU A 147 -4.57 4.68 6.21
N VAL A 148 -5.48 5.61 5.93
CA VAL A 148 -5.23 7.05 6.02
C VAL A 148 -6.34 7.73 6.81
N ALA A 149 -5.97 8.63 7.72
CA ALA A 149 -6.91 9.47 8.45
C ALA A 149 -6.37 10.89 8.58
N GLY A 150 -7.13 11.92 8.16
CA GLY A 150 -6.57 13.26 8.09
C GLY A 150 -7.51 14.38 7.65
N GLN A 151 -6.95 15.60 7.69
CA GLN A 151 -7.53 16.80 7.09
C GLN A 151 -7.16 16.85 5.61
N LEU A 152 -8.02 16.29 4.77
CA LEU A 152 -7.78 16.14 3.34
C LEU A 152 -8.95 16.66 2.52
N GLU A 153 -8.63 17.23 1.36
CA GLU A 153 -9.58 17.57 0.31
C GLU A 153 -9.40 16.61 -0.87
N CYS A 154 -10.45 16.45 -1.67
CA CYS A 154 -10.52 15.49 -2.75
C CYS A 154 -10.65 16.17 -4.11
N ARG A 155 -9.80 15.78 -5.05
CA ARG A 155 -10.07 15.93 -6.48
C ARG A 155 -10.70 14.63 -6.97
N GLU A 156 -11.98 14.69 -7.31
CA GLU A 156 -12.72 13.56 -7.85
C GLU A 156 -12.86 13.67 -9.38
N ASP A 157 -12.75 12.54 -10.04
CA ASP A 157 -13.05 12.37 -11.46
C ASP A 157 -13.52 10.91 -11.70
N SER A 158 -13.69 10.51 -12.96
CA SER A 158 -14.05 9.14 -13.31
C SER A 158 -13.37 8.65 -14.59
N PHE A 159 -13.30 7.32 -14.72
CA PHE A 159 -12.86 6.60 -15.90
C PHE A 159 -13.91 5.55 -16.26
N VAL A 160 -14.14 5.31 -17.56
CA VAL A 160 -15.02 4.23 -18.02
C VAL A 160 -14.15 3.22 -18.73
N THR A 161 -14.16 1.99 -18.23
CA THR A 161 -13.33 0.90 -18.76
C THR A 161 -13.82 0.41 -20.11
N CYS A 162 -12.99 -0.38 -20.79
CA CYS A 162 -13.33 -0.99 -22.08
C CYS A 162 -14.58 -1.90 -22.03
N SER A 163 -14.92 -2.48 -20.88
CA SER A 163 -16.17 -3.25 -20.66
C SER A 163 -17.35 -2.40 -20.20
N GLY A 164 -17.15 -1.10 -19.94
CA GLY A 164 -18.19 -0.16 -19.54
C GLY A 164 -18.33 0.05 -18.03
N ARG A 165 -17.42 -0.48 -17.19
CA ARG A 165 -17.41 -0.19 -15.75
C ARG A 165 -17.05 1.29 -15.54
N LYS A 166 -17.86 2.00 -14.77
CA LYS A 166 -17.51 3.35 -14.30
C LYS A 166 -16.70 3.25 -13.01
N VAL A 167 -15.45 3.69 -13.06
CA VAL A 167 -14.52 3.76 -11.93
C VAL A 167 -14.47 5.19 -11.42
N THR A 168 -14.66 5.38 -10.11
CA THR A 168 -14.46 6.67 -9.44
C THR A 168 -12.99 6.84 -9.11
N LEU A 169 -12.41 7.99 -9.46
CA LEU A 169 -11.00 8.30 -9.21
C LEU A 169 -10.92 9.44 -8.21
N ARG A 170 -10.09 9.31 -7.17
CA ARG A 170 -9.92 10.33 -6.14
C ARG A 170 -8.46 10.56 -5.83
N ILE A 171 -8.05 11.83 -5.78
CA ILE A 171 -6.74 12.24 -5.27
C ILE A 171 -6.96 13.08 -4.02
N TRP A 172 -6.44 12.63 -2.89
CA TRP A 172 -6.57 13.25 -1.59
C TRP A 172 -5.30 13.99 -1.20
N THR A 173 -5.42 15.26 -0.86
CA THR A 173 -4.30 16.12 -0.45
C THR A 173 -4.71 17.07 0.67
N PRO A 174 -3.76 17.70 1.38
CA PRO A 174 -4.05 18.95 2.05
C PRO A 174 -4.64 19.98 1.08
N ALA A 175 -5.54 20.84 1.59
CA ALA A 175 -6.30 21.80 0.78
C ALA A 175 -5.42 22.68 -0.13
N GLN A 176 -4.29 23.16 0.39
CA GLN A 176 -3.37 24.04 -0.35
C GLN A 176 -2.73 23.39 -1.59
N ASP A 177 -2.69 22.05 -1.64
CA ASP A 177 -2.04 21.30 -2.72
C ASP A 177 -3.04 20.77 -3.75
N LEU A 178 -4.35 20.85 -3.48
CA LEU A 178 -5.40 20.36 -4.36
C LEU A 178 -5.28 20.87 -5.81
N PRO A 179 -4.98 22.17 -6.07
CA PRO A 179 -4.82 22.68 -7.44
C PRO A 179 -3.71 21.98 -8.24
N LYS A 180 -2.67 21.45 -7.58
CA LYS A 180 -1.46 20.87 -8.20
C LYS A 180 -1.62 19.40 -8.62
N THR A 181 -2.79 18.80 -8.42
CA THR A 181 -3.01 17.35 -8.69
C THR A 181 -3.51 17.04 -10.11
N SER A 182 -3.58 18.04 -11.00
CA SER A 182 -4.33 17.91 -12.27
C SER A 182 -3.62 16.95 -13.21
N HIS A 183 -2.29 17.05 -13.24
CA HIS A 183 -1.45 16.16 -14.04
C HIS A 183 -1.44 14.73 -13.51
N ALA A 184 -1.53 14.52 -12.20
CA ALA A 184 -1.64 13.19 -11.62
C ALA A 184 -2.97 12.51 -12.00
N MET A 185 -4.09 13.25 -11.98
CA MET A 185 -5.38 12.73 -12.42
C MET A 185 -5.36 12.36 -13.92
N TYR A 186 -4.75 13.22 -14.75
CA TYR A 186 -4.52 12.93 -16.16
C TYR A 186 -3.69 11.65 -16.33
N SER A 187 -2.54 11.57 -15.64
CA SER A 187 -1.63 10.43 -15.71
C SER A 187 -2.28 9.11 -15.32
N LEU A 188 -3.15 9.13 -14.30
CA LEU A 188 -3.90 7.95 -13.86
C LEU A 188 -4.84 7.45 -14.96
N LYS A 189 -5.60 8.35 -15.59
CA LYS A 189 -6.51 7.99 -16.69
C LYS A 189 -5.76 7.45 -17.90
N GLU A 190 -4.62 8.04 -18.23
CA GLU A 190 -3.76 7.57 -19.30
C GLU A 190 -3.19 6.18 -18.99
N ALA A 191 -2.76 5.92 -17.76
CA ALA A 191 -2.28 4.60 -17.33
C ALA A 191 -3.40 3.54 -17.42
N MET A 192 -4.60 3.86 -16.96
CA MET A 192 -5.77 2.97 -17.06
C MET A 192 -6.08 2.61 -18.52
N LYS A 193 -6.12 3.61 -19.40
CA LYS A 193 -6.39 3.41 -20.82
C LYS A 193 -5.29 2.60 -21.50
N TRP A 194 -4.04 2.94 -21.27
CA TRP A 194 -2.91 2.26 -21.90
C TRP A 194 -2.82 0.78 -21.49
N ASP A 195 -3.13 0.47 -20.23
CA ASP A 195 -3.11 -0.93 -19.76
C ASP A 195 -4.20 -1.78 -20.43
N GLU A 196 -5.37 -1.19 -20.71
CA GLU A 196 -6.42 -1.81 -21.52
C GLU A 196 -5.98 -2.01 -22.97
N GLU A 197 -5.38 -1.00 -23.59
CA GLU A 197 -5.01 -1.02 -25.01
C GLU A 197 -3.81 -1.95 -25.31
N VAL A 198 -2.82 -1.97 -24.41
CA VAL A 198 -1.54 -2.68 -24.64
C VAL A 198 -1.50 -4.05 -24.00
N PHE A 199 -2.06 -4.20 -22.79
CA PHE A 199 -2.02 -5.46 -22.04
C PHE A 199 -3.41 -6.14 -21.93
N GLY A 200 -4.49 -5.47 -22.33
CA GLY A 200 -5.85 -6.01 -22.17
C GLY A 200 -6.29 -6.09 -20.71
N LEU A 201 -5.75 -5.22 -19.85
CA LEU A 201 -5.91 -5.27 -18.40
C LEU A 201 -6.81 -4.14 -17.90
N GLU A 202 -8.04 -4.51 -17.53
CA GLU A 202 -9.03 -3.60 -16.95
C GLU A 202 -8.86 -3.47 -15.43
N TYR A 203 -9.19 -2.30 -14.85
CA TYR A 203 -9.26 -2.14 -13.39
C TYR A 203 -10.42 -2.94 -12.77
N ASP A 204 -10.21 -3.48 -11.57
CA ASP A 204 -11.05 -4.53 -10.99
C ASP A 204 -11.91 -4.10 -9.79
N LEU A 205 -11.93 -2.81 -9.46
CA LEU A 205 -12.77 -2.21 -8.41
C LEU A 205 -13.52 -0.98 -8.92
N ASP A 206 -14.43 -0.46 -8.11
CA ASP A 206 -15.31 0.67 -8.46
C ASP A 206 -14.72 2.03 -8.05
N LEU A 207 -13.67 2.00 -7.22
CA LEU A 207 -13.00 3.18 -6.68
C LEU A 207 -11.47 3.00 -6.71
N PHE A 208 -10.77 4.05 -7.10
CA PHE A 208 -9.30 4.15 -7.02
C PHE A 208 -8.94 5.45 -6.30
N ASN A 209 -8.27 5.33 -5.15
CA ASN A 209 -7.79 6.47 -4.39
C ASN A 209 -6.26 6.59 -4.51
N ILE A 210 -5.80 7.83 -4.59
CA ILE A 210 -4.42 8.23 -4.35
C ILE A 210 -4.42 9.18 -3.16
N VAL A 211 -3.49 9.01 -2.23
CA VAL A 211 -3.27 9.94 -1.12
C VAL A 211 -1.87 10.51 -1.20
N VAL A 212 -1.76 11.83 -1.10
CA VAL A 212 -0.48 12.53 -1.05
C VAL A 212 -0.05 12.73 0.39
N VAL A 213 1.11 12.17 0.73
CA VAL A 213 1.73 12.26 2.06
C VAL A 213 3.11 12.92 1.93
N PRO A 214 3.41 14.01 2.67
CA PRO A 214 4.72 14.65 2.61
C PRO A 214 5.86 13.78 3.13
N ASP A 215 5.66 13.12 4.29
CA ASP A 215 6.68 12.30 4.95
C ASP A 215 6.50 10.82 4.59
N PHE A 216 7.12 10.41 3.49
CA PHE A 216 7.08 9.04 2.97
C PHE A 216 8.49 8.58 2.62
N ASN A 217 8.94 7.46 3.22
CA ASN A 217 10.30 6.93 3.00
C ASN A 217 10.50 6.41 1.58
N MET A 218 9.44 5.85 0.99
CA MET A 218 9.44 5.37 -0.39
C MET A 218 8.98 6.46 -1.36
N GLY A 219 9.02 6.20 -2.67
CA GLY A 219 8.48 7.13 -3.65
C GLY A 219 6.95 7.12 -3.61
N ALA A 220 6.38 5.95 -3.88
CA ALA A 220 4.96 5.67 -3.80
C ALA A 220 4.78 4.18 -3.43
N MET A 221 3.53 3.77 -3.22
CA MET A 221 3.19 2.42 -2.80
C MET A 221 1.85 1.99 -3.40
N GLU A 222 1.80 0.77 -3.90
CA GLU A 222 0.71 0.21 -4.69
C GLU A 222 -0.47 -0.35 -3.86
N ASN A 223 -0.68 0.13 -2.64
CA ASN A 223 -1.69 -0.45 -1.74
C ASN A 223 -3.04 -0.54 -2.47
N LYS A 224 -3.65 -1.73 -2.49
CA LYS A 224 -4.81 -2.03 -3.35
C LYS A 224 -5.91 -0.97 -3.18
N SER A 225 -6.21 -0.25 -4.28
CA SER A 225 -7.20 0.84 -4.40
C SER A 225 -6.98 2.11 -3.55
N LEU A 226 -5.87 2.20 -2.81
CA LEU A 226 -5.53 3.33 -1.94
C LEU A 226 -4.03 3.58 -1.98
N ASN A 227 -3.51 3.94 -3.15
CA ASN A 227 -2.09 4.15 -3.32
C ASN A 227 -1.64 5.37 -2.51
N VAL A 228 -0.48 5.26 -1.85
CA VAL A 228 0.10 6.34 -1.05
C VAL A 228 1.34 6.86 -1.76
N PHE A 229 1.42 8.16 -1.97
CA PHE A 229 2.50 8.79 -2.74
C PHE A 229 3.17 9.90 -1.93
N GLN A 230 4.49 10.02 -2.11
CA GLN A 230 5.21 11.22 -1.73
C GLN A 230 4.78 12.41 -2.60
N SER A 231 4.63 13.59 -1.99
CA SER A 231 4.16 14.82 -2.64
C SER A 231 4.90 15.20 -3.93
N ARG A 232 6.22 15.03 -3.99
CA ARG A 232 7.01 15.34 -5.19
C ARG A 232 6.67 14.48 -6.43
N LEU A 233 5.98 13.34 -6.23
CA LEU A 233 5.60 12.40 -7.30
C LEU A 233 4.14 12.55 -7.72
N VAL A 234 3.44 13.59 -7.23
CA VAL A 234 2.02 13.84 -7.56
C VAL A 234 1.76 15.30 -7.87
N LEU A 235 2.38 16.22 -7.13
CA LEU A 235 2.08 17.65 -7.20
C LEU A 235 2.92 18.33 -8.29
N ALA A 236 2.26 18.95 -9.28
CA ALA A 236 2.90 19.77 -10.29
C ALA A 236 2.07 21.03 -10.60
N SER A 237 2.77 22.15 -10.86
CA SER A 237 2.18 23.35 -11.45
C SER A 237 3.11 23.91 -12.53
N PRO A 238 2.58 24.59 -13.57
CA PRO A 238 3.41 25.15 -14.63
C PRO A 238 4.49 26.14 -14.14
N GLU A 239 4.26 26.79 -13.00
CA GLU A 239 5.16 27.78 -12.44
C GLU A 239 6.33 27.16 -11.66
N ALA A 240 6.21 25.91 -11.21
CA ALA A 240 7.13 25.30 -10.25
C ALA A 240 7.68 23.93 -10.67
N ALA A 241 7.03 23.22 -11.59
CA ALA A 241 7.43 21.89 -12.04
C ALA A 241 8.03 21.93 -13.45
N THR A 242 9.13 21.20 -13.65
CA THR A 242 9.80 21.06 -14.94
C THR A 242 9.17 19.97 -15.79
N ASP A 243 9.45 19.94 -17.10
CA ASP A 243 9.02 18.84 -17.98
C ASP A 243 9.46 17.46 -17.46
N GLY A 244 10.63 17.39 -16.83
CA GLY A 244 11.14 16.19 -16.17
C GLY A 244 10.27 15.74 -14.99
N ASP A 245 9.74 16.69 -14.21
CA ASP A 245 8.82 16.40 -13.11
C ASP A 245 7.48 15.89 -13.64
N TYR A 246 6.93 16.52 -14.69
CA TYR A 246 5.70 16.03 -15.34
C TYR A 246 5.87 14.61 -15.89
N ALA A 247 7.01 14.31 -16.54
CA ALA A 247 7.31 12.98 -17.03
C ALA A 247 7.50 11.95 -15.90
N ALA A 248 8.12 12.36 -14.79
CA ALA A 248 8.29 11.50 -13.62
C ALA A 248 6.95 11.18 -12.94
N ILE A 249 6.07 12.17 -12.77
CA ILE A 249 4.72 11.96 -12.22
C ILE A 249 3.92 11.01 -13.12
N LEU A 250 3.98 11.19 -14.44
CA LEU A 250 3.34 10.27 -15.39
C LEU A 250 3.82 8.83 -15.20
N GLY A 251 5.15 8.63 -15.19
CA GLY A 251 5.76 7.32 -15.03
C GLY A 251 5.42 6.64 -13.70
N VAL A 252 5.51 7.36 -12.57
CA VAL A 252 5.25 6.77 -11.24
C VAL A 252 3.76 6.51 -11.03
N ILE A 253 2.86 7.41 -11.44
CA ILE A 253 1.42 7.14 -11.37
C ILE A 253 1.06 5.88 -12.18
N GLY A 254 1.66 5.74 -13.38
CA GLY A 254 1.53 4.52 -14.18
C GLY A 254 2.06 3.29 -13.45
N HIS A 255 3.29 3.35 -12.93
CA HIS A 255 3.94 2.27 -12.19
C HIS A 255 3.04 1.71 -11.07
N GLU A 256 2.56 2.56 -10.18
CA GLU A 256 1.74 2.12 -9.06
C GLU A 256 0.36 1.61 -9.51
N TYR A 257 -0.19 2.12 -10.62
CA TYR A 257 -1.41 1.59 -11.21
C TYR A 257 -1.18 0.18 -11.80
N PHE A 258 -0.06 -0.04 -12.51
CA PHE A 258 0.24 -1.32 -13.16
C PHE A 258 0.44 -2.46 -12.15
N HIS A 259 0.95 -2.16 -10.95
CA HIS A 259 1.02 -3.10 -9.84
C HIS A 259 -0.34 -3.71 -9.47
N ASN A 260 -1.47 -3.06 -9.81
CA ASN A 260 -2.80 -3.62 -9.62
C ASN A 260 -2.91 -5.05 -10.18
N TRP A 261 -2.23 -5.32 -11.29
CA TRP A 261 -2.11 -6.65 -11.88
C TRP A 261 -0.79 -7.34 -11.51
N THR A 262 0.35 -6.66 -11.70
CA THR A 262 1.70 -7.24 -11.49
C THR A 262 2.27 -6.88 -10.11
N GLY A 263 1.63 -7.38 -9.07
CA GLY A 263 2.01 -7.14 -7.68
C GLY A 263 0.86 -7.43 -6.71
N ASN A 264 -0.34 -7.00 -7.09
CA ASN A 264 -1.52 -7.12 -6.25
C ASN A 264 -2.34 -8.36 -6.58
N ARG A 265 -2.84 -8.48 -7.82
CA ARG A 265 -3.63 -9.64 -8.25
C ARG A 265 -2.81 -10.92 -8.34
N VAL A 266 -1.57 -10.79 -8.79
CA VAL A 266 -0.53 -11.83 -8.66
C VAL A 266 0.60 -11.22 -7.84
N THR A 267 0.85 -11.77 -6.65
CA THR A 267 1.85 -11.25 -5.71
C THR A 267 3.04 -12.19 -5.52
N CYS A 268 4.04 -11.74 -4.78
CA CYS A 268 5.24 -12.49 -4.44
C CYS A 268 4.95 -13.60 -3.43
N ARG A 269 5.50 -14.80 -3.64
CA ARG A 269 5.45 -15.87 -2.63
C ARG A 269 6.30 -15.54 -1.39
N ASP A 270 7.45 -14.92 -1.63
CA ASP A 270 8.41 -14.48 -0.60
C ASP A 270 9.19 -13.28 -1.14
N TRP A 271 9.86 -12.55 -0.26
CA TRP A 271 10.57 -11.32 -0.62
C TRP A 271 11.78 -11.53 -1.53
N PHE A 272 12.29 -12.76 -1.69
CA PHE A 272 13.30 -13.03 -2.71
C PHE A 272 12.74 -12.87 -4.13
N GLN A 273 11.43 -13.02 -4.30
CA GLN A 273 10.77 -12.87 -5.60
C GLN A 273 10.48 -11.41 -5.97
N LEU A 274 11.02 -10.41 -5.25
CA LEU A 274 10.67 -9.00 -5.43
C LEU A 274 10.74 -8.52 -6.90
N THR A 275 11.76 -8.93 -7.66
CA THR A 275 11.86 -8.59 -9.09
C THR A 275 10.71 -9.13 -9.96
N LEU A 276 9.94 -10.12 -9.51
CA LEU A 276 8.73 -10.55 -10.21
C LEU A 276 7.72 -9.40 -10.32
N LYS A 277 7.45 -8.70 -9.21
CA LYS A 277 6.56 -7.53 -9.22
C LYS A 277 7.31 -6.31 -9.75
N GLU A 278 8.47 -6.00 -9.18
CA GLU A 278 9.19 -4.76 -9.48
C GLU A 278 9.76 -4.73 -10.89
N GLY A 279 10.46 -5.79 -11.32
CA GLY A 279 11.07 -5.82 -12.64
C GLY A 279 10.03 -5.78 -13.76
N LEU A 280 8.92 -6.49 -13.58
CA LEU A 280 7.82 -6.48 -14.55
C LEU A 280 7.06 -5.16 -14.56
N THR A 281 6.75 -4.59 -13.40
CA THR A 281 6.07 -3.29 -13.33
C THR A 281 6.97 -2.14 -13.80
N VAL A 282 8.26 -2.18 -13.50
CA VAL A 282 9.26 -1.25 -14.07
C VAL A 282 9.29 -1.34 -15.59
N PHE A 283 9.29 -2.55 -16.15
CA PHE A 283 9.20 -2.71 -17.60
C PHE A 283 7.91 -2.07 -18.16
N ARG A 284 6.77 -2.28 -17.51
CA ARG A 284 5.48 -1.70 -17.93
C ARG A 284 5.48 -0.18 -17.86
N ASP A 285 6.04 0.43 -16.81
CA ASP A 285 6.14 1.90 -16.72
C ASP A 285 7.07 2.49 -17.80
N GLN A 286 8.12 1.75 -18.17
CA GLN A 286 9.04 2.17 -19.22
C GLN A 286 8.38 2.16 -20.59
N GLU A 287 7.59 1.12 -20.89
CA GLU A 287 6.82 1.02 -22.13
C GLU A 287 5.72 2.08 -22.18
N PHE A 288 4.95 2.27 -21.10
CA PHE A 288 3.96 3.32 -20.97
C PHE A 288 4.55 4.72 -21.23
N SER A 289 5.64 5.05 -20.55
CA SER A 289 6.34 6.33 -20.74
C SER A 289 6.92 6.48 -22.15
N SER A 290 7.29 5.37 -22.79
CA SER A 290 7.83 5.36 -24.14
C SER A 290 6.77 5.60 -25.21
N ASP A 291 5.58 5.03 -25.01
CA ASP A 291 4.44 5.14 -25.95
C ASP A 291 3.79 6.50 -25.90
N LEU A 292 3.60 7.07 -24.70
CA LEU A 292 3.01 8.40 -24.54
C LEU A 292 4.00 9.55 -24.78
N GLY A 293 5.28 9.27 -24.59
CA GLY A 293 6.36 10.23 -24.72
C GLY A 293 7.24 9.97 -25.94
N CYS A 294 8.55 9.97 -25.71
CA CYS A 294 9.54 9.67 -26.74
C CYS A 294 10.31 8.41 -26.35
N ARG A 295 9.97 7.28 -26.99
CA ARG A 295 10.62 5.97 -26.82
C ARG A 295 12.15 6.03 -26.85
N THR A 296 12.73 6.78 -27.79
CA THR A 296 14.19 6.91 -27.89
C THR A 296 14.79 7.63 -26.68
N VAL A 297 14.19 8.74 -26.24
CA VAL A 297 14.67 9.50 -25.09
C VAL A 297 14.50 8.69 -23.80
N LYS A 298 13.35 8.04 -23.62
CA LYS A 298 13.09 7.16 -22.47
C LYS A 298 14.12 6.03 -22.41
N ARG A 299 14.37 5.35 -23.53
CA ARG A 299 15.38 4.28 -23.58
C ARG A 299 16.79 4.78 -23.28
N ILE A 300 17.17 5.96 -23.78
CA ILE A 300 18.47 6.58 -23.45
C ILE A 300 18.55 6.85 -21.94
N ALA A 301 17.51 7.42 -21.34
CA ALA A 301 17.48 7.71 -19.91
C ALA A 301 17.60 6.43 -19.05
N ASP A 302 16.88 5.37 -19.40
CA ASP A 302 16.92 4.09 -18.66
C ASP A 302 18.28 3.40 -18.78
N VAL A 303 18.88 3.39 -19.98
CA VAL A 303 20.23 2.85 -20.18
C VAL A 303 21.28 3.69 -19.44
N SER A 304 21.09 5.01 -19.39
CA SER A 304 21.98 5.91 -18.66
C SER A 304 21.91 5.60 -17.16
N LYS A 305 20.70 5.44 -16.59
CA LYS A 305 20.49 5.05 -15.19
C LYS A 305 21.10 3.68 -14.87
N LEU A 306 20.96 2.70 -15.76
CA LEU A 306 21.57 1.37 -15.60
C LEU A 306 23.10 1.48 -15.52
N ARG A 307 23.72 2.25 -16.41
CA ARG A 307 25.18 2.43 -16.45
C ARG A 307 25.70 3.23 -15.26
N SER A 308 24.97 4.25 -14.81
CA SER A 308 25.43 5.17 -13.76
C SER A 308 25.13 4.69 -12.33
N TYR A 309 24.09 3.86 -12.14
CA TYR A 309 23.68 3.39 -10.81
C TYR A 309 23.78 1.86 -10.68
N GLN A 310 23.20 1.10 -11.60
CA GLN A 310 23.13 -0.36 -11.46
C GLN A 310 24.50 -1.03 -11.64
N PHE A 311 25.28 -0.64 -12.66
CA PHE A 311 26.59 -1.23 -12.91
C PHE A 311 27.56 -1.02 -11.74
N PRO A 312 27.66 0.19 -11.13
CA PRO A 312 28.43 0.37 -9.90
C PRO A 312 27.93 -0.49 -8.72
N GLN A 313 26.62 -0.66 -8.56
CA GLN A 313 26.07 -1.51 -7.50
C GLN A 313 26.46 -2.99 -7.70
N ASP A 314 26.42 -3.47 -8.94
CA ASP A 314 26.75 -4.85 -9.31
C ASP A 314 28.26 -5.15 -9.27
N ALA A 315 29.09 -4.11 -9.37
CA ALA A 315 30.53 -4.18 -9.12
C ALA A 315 30.92 -3.94 -7.65
N GLY A 316 29.94 -3.60 -6.80
CA GLY A 316 30.14 -3.18 -5.41
C GLY A 316 29.96 -4.31 -4.39
N PRO A 317 30.19 -4.01 -3.10
CA PRO A 317 30.03 -5.00 -2.01
C PRO A 317 28.58 -5.43 -1.79
N MET A 318 27.61 -4.67 -2.32
CA MET A 318 26.18 -4.97 -2.27
C MET A 318 25.70 -5.72 -3.52
N ALA A 319 26.60 -6.25 -4.36
CA ALA A 319 26.22 -7.00 -5.55
C ALA A 319 25.38 -8.24 -5.20
N HIS A 320 24.30 -8.44 -5.94
CA HIS A 320 23.39 -9.58 -5.76
C HIS A 320 22.68 -9.88 -7.08
N PRO A 321 22.33 -11.15 -7.34
CA PRO A 321 21.44 -11.47 -8.45
C PRO A 321 20.08 -10.79 -8.23
N ILE A 322 19.37 -10.47 -9.32
CA ILE A 322 18.01 -9.89 -9.26
C ILE A 322 17.05 -10.67 -8.36
N ARG A 323 17.27 -11.98 -8.21
CA ARG A 323 16.64 -12.81 -7.18
C ARG A 323 17.70 -13.21 -6.14
N PRO A 324 17.84 -12.49 -5.01
CA PRO A 324 18.86 -12.79 -4.02
C PRO A 324 18.75 -14.22 -3.48
N LEU A 325 19.89 -14.80 -3.07
CA LEU A 325 19.92 -16.12 -2.43
C LEU A 325 19.84 -16.04 -0.90
N SER A 326 20.17 -14.87 -0.34
CA SER A 326 20.16 -14.55 1.08
C SER A 326 19.98 -13.05 1.27
N TYR A 327 19.57 -12.63 2.46
CA TYR A 327 19.51 -11.23 2.85
C TYR A 327 19.99 -11.10 4.30
N ILE A 328 20.48 -9.93 4.66
CA ILE A 328 20.89 -9.60 6.03
C ILE A 328 19.74 -8.79 6.65
N LYS A 329 19.25 -9.21 7.82
CA LYS A 329 18.28 -8.45 8.62
C LYS A 329 19.00 -7.53 9.60
#